data_AF-A0A380QSU5-F1
#
_entry.id   AF-A0A380QSU5-F1
#
_cell.length_a   1.000
_cell.length_b   1.000
_cell.length_c   1.000
_cell.angle_alpha   90.00
_cell.angle_beta   90.00
_cell.angle_gamma   90.00
#
_symmetry.space_group_name_H-M   'P 1'
#
loop_
_entity.id
_entity.type
_entity.pdbx_description
1 polymer ?
#
loop_
_entity_poly.entity_id
_entity_poly.type
_entity_poly.pdbx_seq_one_letter_code
_entity_poly.pdbx_strand_id
1 'polypeptide(L)'
;MRRGEIVGLRWKYVDLKLRVAHLPKTKNGDSRDVPLSSKAVAVLEKLKIIAEAREEGENSTDDRVFKARVDAISCAFDRARKRARKLYEQECAASGKKANSDYLLDLRFHDLRHEATSRLAEIFPMHELTKITGHKDPRMLMRYYHPRAEDLAKKLV
;
A
#
# COMPACT_ATOMS: atom_id res chain seq x y z
N MET A 1 -3.49 -1.35 -2.13
CA MET A 1 -3.42 -2.42 -3.15
C MET A 1 -3.05 -3.76 -2.51
N ARG A 2 -3.44 -4.90 -3.10
CA ARG A 2 -3.01 -6.26 -2.66
C ARG A 2 -1.56 -6.50 -3.10
N ARG A 3 -0.84 -7.40 -2.42
CA ARG A 3 0.56 -7.73 -2.74
C ARG A 3 0.78 -8.10 -4.22
N GLY A 4 -0.07 -8.97 -4.78
CA GLY A 4 0.03 -9.37 -6.18
C GLY A 4 -0.27 -8.24 -7.17
N GLU A 5 -1.16 -7.30 -6.80
CA GLU A 5 -1.46 -6.12 -7.62
C GLU A 5 -0.27 -5.17 -7.69
N ILE A 6 0.46 -5.01 -6.58
CA ILE A 6 1.67 -4.16 -6.52
C ILE A 6 2.77 -4.77 -7.39
N VAL A 7 3.05 -6.06 -7.25
CA VAL A 7 4.12 -6.76 -8.00
C VAL A 7 3.81 -6.87 -9.49
N GLY A 8 2.52 -6.98 -9.83
CA GLY A 8 2.05 -7.04 -11.21
C GLY A 8 1.86 -5.68 -11.87
N LEU A 9 2.11 -4.57 -11.16
CA LEU A 9 1.91 -3.22 -11.69
C LEU A 9 2.90 -2.95 -12.83
N ARG A 10 2.40 -2.35 -13.91
CA ARG A 10 3.17 -2.04 -15.13
C ARG A 10 3.15 -0.54 -15.42
N TRP A 11 4.20 0.01 -16.00
CA TRP A 11 4.27 1.46 -16.25
C TRP A 11 3.18 1.94 -17.19
N LYS A 12 2.78 1.12 -18.19
CA LYS A 12 1.65 1.44 -19.06
C LYS A 12 0.30 1.65 -18.35
N TYR A 13 0.18 1.21 -17.10
CA TYR A 13 -1.02 1.40 -16.29
C TYR A 13 -0.84 2.44 -15.17
N VAL A 14 0.27 3.19 -15.18
CA VAL A 14 0.56 4.24 -14.19
C VAL A 14 0.59 5.58 -14.89
N ASP A 15 -0.39 6.41 -14.59
CA ASP A 15 -0.40 7.82 -14.99
C ASP A 15 0.04 8.68 -13.81
N LEU A 16 1.29 9.17 -13.86
CA LEU A 16 1.85 10.02 -12.81
C LEU A 16 1.31 11.46 -12.86
N LYS A 17 0.83 11.93 -14.02
CA LYS A 17 0.25 13.28 -14.17
C LYS A 17 -1.15 13.31 -13.55
N LEU A 18 -1.98 12.31 -13.88
CA LEU A 18 -3.30 12.13 -13.29
C LEU A 18 -3.23 11.56 -11.86
N ARG A 19 -2.07 11.03 -11.46
CA ARG A 19 -1.82 10.35 -10.17
C ARG A 19 -2.76 9.16 -9.98
N VAL A 20 -2.88 8.33 -11.00
CA VAL A 20 -3.76 7.16 -11.00
C VAL A 20 -2.98 5.92 -11.45
N ALA A 21 -3.16 4.83 -10.73
CA ALA A 21 -2.74 3.51 -11.16
C ALA A 21 -3.97 2.68 -11.55
N HIS A 22 -4.04 2.27 -12.82
CA HIS A 22 -5.08 1.41 -13.34
C HIS A 22 -4.76 -0.07 -13.07
N LEU A 23 -5.73 -0.82 -12.55
CA LEU A 23 -5.61 -2.26 -12.32
C LEU A 23 -6.56 -2.99 -13.27
N PRO A 24 -6.08 -3.54 -14.41
CA PRO A 24 -6.95 -3.96 -15.53
C PRO A 24 -7.71 -5.27 -15.28
N LYS A 25 -7.18 -6.20 -14.48
CA LYS A 25 -7.89 -7.38 -13.97
C LYS A 25 -7.03 -8.08 -12.93
N THR A 26 -7.65 -8.50 -11.84
CA THR A 26 -6.99 -9.32 -10.82
C THR A 26 -7.71 -10.66 -10.76
N LYS A 27 -7.00 -11.73 -10.37
CA LYS A 27 -7.50 -13.12 -10.36
C LYS A 27 -8.91 -13.30 -9.72
N ASN A 28 -9.37 -12.37 -8.87
CA ASN A 28 -10.67 -12.41 -8.18
C ASN A 28 -11.45 -11.08 -8.20
N GLY A 29 -11.10 -10.08 -9.02
CA GLY A 29 -11.70 -8.74 -8.92
C GLY A 29 -11.73 -7.94 -10.22
N ASP A 30 -12.74 -7.07 -10.29
CA ASP A 30 -13.00 -6.16 -11.40
C ASP A 30 -11.86 -5.16 -11.60
N SER A 31 -11.82 -4.57 -12.80
CA SER A 31 -10.89 -3.48 -13.09
C SER A 31 -11.19 -2.29 -12.18
N ARG A 32 -10.15 -1.64 -11.67
CA ARG A 32 -10.34 -0.43 -10.86
C ARG A 32 -9.14 0.49 -10.92
N ASP A 33 -9.39 1.76 -10.63
CA ASP A 33 -8.39 2.79 -10.52
C ASP A 33 -8.06 3.05 -9.05
N VAL A 34 -6.75 3.20 -8.78
CA VAL A 34 -6.24 3.49 -7.45
C VAL A 34 -5.58 4.88 -7.48
N PRO A 35 -6.08 5.86 -6.72
CA PRO A 35 -5.43 7.16 -6.62
C PRO A 35 -4.09 7.02 -5.90
N LEU A 36 -3.10 7.76 -6.38
CA LEU A 36 -1.74 7.80 -5.87
C LEU A 36 -1.56 9.07 -5.03
N SER A 37 -1.05 8.91 -3.80
CA SER A 37 -0.66 10.05 -2.98
C SER A 37 0.56 10.75 -3.59
N SER A 38 0.78 12.01 -3.24
CA SER A 38 1.98 12.76 -3.66
C SER A 38 3.28 12.04 -3.31
N LYS A 39 3.33 11.39 -2.14
CA LYS A 39 4.45 10.54 -1.72
C LYS A 39 4.64 9.33 -2.62
N ALA A 40 3.55 8.67 -3.03
CA ALA A 40 3.61 7.54 -3.94
C ALA A 40 4.12 7.96 -5.33
N VAL A 41 3.64 9.09 -5.85
CA VAL A 41 4.10 9.66 -7.12
C VAL A 41 5.60 9.95 -7.07
N ALA A 42 6.08 10.64 -6.04
CA ALA A 42 7.51 10.95 -5.91
C ALA A 42 8.40 9.69 -5.85
N VAL A 43 7.92 8.60 -5.25
CA VAL A 43 8.64 7.31 -5.25
C VAL A 43 8.63 6.69 -6.65
N LEU A 44 7.49 6.70 -7.33
CA LEU A 44 7.36 6.15 -8.67
C LEU A 44 8.17 6.93 -9.71
N GLU A 45 8.24 8.25 -9.62
CA GLU A 45 9.09 9.09 -10.48
C GLU A 45 10.56 8.70 -10.36
N LYS A 46 11.06 8.53 -9.13
CA LYS A 46 12.44 8.07 -8.89
C LYS A 46 12.68 6.67 -9.47
N LEU A 47 11.71 5.76 -9.31
CA LEU A 47 11.81 4.41 -9.87
C LEU A 47 11.80 4.43 -11.39
N LYS A 48 11.03 5.34 -12.01
CA LYS A 48 10.96 5.49 -13.46
C LYS A 48 12.29 5.97 -14.04
N ILE A 49 12.92 6.97 -13.43
CA ILE A 49 14.26 7.45 -13.81
C ILE A 49 15.29 6.30 -13.75
N ILE A 50 15.27 5.51 -12.67
CA ILE A 50 16.17 4.36 -12.51
C ILE A 50 15.88 3.28 -13.56
N ALA A 51 14.62 3.09 -13.96
CA ALA A 51 14.24 2.11 -14.98
C ALA A 51 14.72 2.56 -16.37
N GLU A 52 14.47 3.81 -16.74
CA GLU A 52 14.89 4.40 -18.02
C GLU A 52 16.42 4.36 -18.18
N ALA A 53 17.17 4.69 -17.13
CA ALA A 53 18.63 4.60 -17.13
C ALA A 53 19.19 3.17 -17.29
N ARG A 54 18.37 2.13 -17.06
CA ARG A 54 18.75 0.72 -17.24
C ARG A 54 18.37 0.16 -18.61
N GLU A 55 17.45 0.81 -19.33
CA GLU A 55 16.92 0.33 -20.61
C GLU A 55 17.81 0.68 -21.80
N GLU A 56 18.81 1.58 -21.63
CA GLU A 56 19.81 1.91 -22.67
C GLU A 56 20.71 0.73 -23.09
N GLY A 57 20.55 -0.48 -22.51
CA GLY A 57 21.36 -1.67 -22.83
C GLY A 57 20.62 -3.00 -22.99
N GLU A 58 19.30 -3.09 -22.84
CA GLU A 58 18.55 -4.36 -22.88
C GLU A 58 17.18 -4.22 -23.54
N ASN A 59 16.88 -5.06 -24.53
CA ASN A 59 15.54 -5.28 -25.10
C ASN A 59 14.64 -6.05 -24.10
N SER A 60 14.43 -5.50 -22.91
CA SER A 60 13.59 -6.11 -21.89
C SER A 60 12.11 -5.86 -22.20
N THR A 61 11.35 -6.92 -22.44
CA THR A 61 9.88 -6.83 -22.63
C THR A 61 9.11 -6.69 -21.31
N ASP A 62 9.81 -6.66 -20.18
CA ASP A 62 9.22 -6.63 -18.84
C ASP A 62 8.95 -5.20 -18.35
N ASP A 63 7.81 -4.65 -18.77
CA ASP A 63 7.29 -3.34 -18.35
C ASP A 63 6.77 -3.28 -16.89
N ARG A 64 7.31 -4.09 -15.97
CA ARG A 64 6.88 -4.06 -14.55
C ARG A 64 7.56 -2.93 -13.79
N VAL A 65 6.75 -2.19 -13.01
CA VAL A 65 7.24 -1.13 -12.10
C VAL A 65 8.21 -1.71 -11.07
N PHE A 66 7.87 -2.87 -10.51
CA PHE A 66 8.69 -3.57 -9.53
C PHE A 66 9.22 -4.87 -10.15
N LYS A 67 10.52 -4.89 -10.47
CA LYS A 67 11.24 -6.09 -10.92
C LYS A 67 11.50 -7.05 -9.75
N ALA A 68 10.42 -7.56 -9.15
CA ALA A 68 10.43 -8.44 -7.98
C ALA A 68 9.48 -9.63 -8.17
N ARG A 69 9.70 -10.70 -7.39
CA ARG A 69 8.76 -11.81 -7.25
C ARG A 69 7.80 -11.55 -6.08
N VAL A 70 6.63 -12.17 -6.10
CA VAL A 70 5.56 -11.92 -5.10
C VAL A 70 5.96 -12.35 -3.69
N ASP A 71 6.62 -13.50 -3.59
CA ASP A 71 7.21 -14.05 -2.37
C ASP A 71 8.36 -13.17 -1.86
N ALA A 72 9.17 -12.61 -2.76
CA ALA A 72 10.29 -11.74 -2.39
C ALA A 72 9.86 -10.52 -1.56
N ILE A 73 8.68 -9.94 -1.84
CA ILE A 73 8.13 -8.84 -1.02
C ILE A 73 7.87 -9.30 0.42
N SER A 74 7.28 -10.49 0.58
CA SER A 74 6.92 -11.01 1.91
C SER A 74 8.17 -11.28 2.72
N CYS A 75 9.16 -11.96 2.11
CA CYS A 75 10.44 -12.22 2.75
C CYS A 75 11.19 -10.92 3.09
N ALA A 76 11.18 -9.92 2.20
CA ALA A 76 11.80 -8.63 2.45
C ALA A 76 11.13 -7.88 3.61
N PHE A 77 9.79 -7.91 3.66
CA PHE A 77 9.03 -7.31 4.75
C PHE A 77 9.29 -8.02 6.08
N ASP A 78 9.32 -9.35 6.11
CA ASP A 78 9.63 -10.12 7.32
C ASP A 78 11.03 -9.82 7.85
N ARG A 79 12.03 -9.68 6.96
CA ARG A 79 13.37 -9.24 7.34
C ARG A 79 13.38 -7.80 7.88
N ALA A 80 12.61 -6.90 7.29
CA ALA A 80 12.48 -5.53 7.79
C ALA A 80 11.82 -5.50 9.18
N ARG A 81 10.73 -6.25 9.38
CA ARG A 81 10.03 -6.40 10.66
C ARG A 81 10.96 -6.95 11.75
N LYS A 82 11.70 -8.03 11.46
CA LYS A 82 12.66 -8.62 12.42
C LYS A 82 13.74 -7.62 12.83
N ARG A 83 14.26 -6.83 11.88
CA ARG A 83 15.23 -5.77 12.16
C ARG A 83 14.62 -4.66 13.02
N ALA A 84 13.41 -4.21 12.68
CA ALA A 84 12.70 -3.19 13.45
C ALA A 84 12.39 -3.65 14.88
N ARG A 85 11.99 -4.92 15.06
CA ARG A 85 11.77 -5.52 16.38
C ARG A 85 13.05 -5.52 17.22
N LYS A 86 14.17 -5.93 16.64
CA LYS A 86 15.47 -5.92 17.33
C LYS A 86 15.85 -4.50 17.77
N LEU A 87 15.66 -3.51 16.90
CA LEU A 87 15.92 -2.10 17.23
C LEU A 87 15.02 -1.62 18.38
N TYR A 88 13.73 -1.94 18.34
CA TYR A 88 12.78 -1.60 19.40
C TYR A 88 13.18 -2.19 20.75
N GLU A 89 13.60 -3.46 20.80
CA GLU A 89 14.06 -4.10 22.02
C GLU A 89 15.32 -3.43 22.58
N GLN A 90 16.25 -3.04 21.70
CA GLN A 90 17.46 -2.30 22.06
C GLN A 90 17.13 -0.92 22.64
N GLU A 91 16.22 -0.17 22.01
CA GLU A 91 15.76 1.14 22.49
C GLU A 91 15.06 1.04 23.84
N CYS A 92 14.24 0.00 24.04
CA CYS A 92 13.59 -0.27 25.31
C CYS A 92 14.61 -0.57 26.42
N ALA A 93 15.59 -1.43 26.13
CA ALA A 93 16.66 -1.76 27.06
C ALA A 93 17.50 -0.51 27.42
N ALA A 94 17.85 0.31 26.43
CA ALA A 94 18.58 1.57 26.66
C ALA A 94 17.78 2.58 27.49
N SER A 95 16.46 2.59 27.33
CA SER A 95 15.55 3.49 28.07
C SER A 95 15.09 2.93 29.42
N GLY A 96 15.57 1.75 29.83
CA GLY A 96 15.13 1.07 31.05
C GLY A 96 13.64 0.66 31.05
N LYS A 97 13.00 0.61 29.88
CA LYS A 97 11.59 0.25 29.73
C LYS A 97 11.45 -1.22 29.36
N LYS A 98 10.44 -1.89 29.91
CA LYS A 98 10.09 -3.25 29.48
C LYS A 98 9.50 -3.20 28.07
N ALA A 99 10.13 -3.89 27.13
CA ALA A 99 9.61 -4.03 25.78
C ALA A 99 8.26 -4.78 25.81
N ASN A 100 7.29 -4.30 25.03
CA ASN A 100 6.03 -5.01 24.82
C ASN A 100 6.32 -6.31 24.05
N SER A 101 5.86 -7.44 24.60
CA SER A 101 6.09 -8.76 24.03
C SER A 101 5.54 -8.87 22.62
N ASP A 102 4.42 -8.23 22.31
CA ASP A 102 3.64 -8.47 21.09
C ASP A 102 3.96 -7.49 19.97
N TYR A 103 4.62 -6.37 20.30
CA TYR A 103 4.87 -5.28 19.37
C TYR A 103 5.71 -5.72 18.16
N LEU A 104 5.19 -5.58 16.95
CA LEU A 104 5.86 -6.02 15.72
C LEU A 104 6.10 -7.54 15.62
N LEU A 105 5.45 -8.41 16.39
CA LEU A 105 5.60 -9.87 16.23
C LEU A 105 4.80 -10.44 15.05
N ASP A 106 3.51 -10.10 14.96
CA ASP A 106 2.57 -10.62 13.95
C ASP A 106 2.18 -9.56 12.90
N LEU A 107 3.10 -8.66 12.57
CA LEU A 107 2.89 -7.67 11.51
C LEU A 107 3.19 -8.30 10.15
N ARG A 108 2.21 -8.33 9.26
CA ARG A 108 2.32 -8.87 7.90
C ARG A 108 2.22 -7.76 6.86
N PHE A 109 2.74 -8.01 5.65
CA PHE A 109 2.65 -7.06 4.55
C PHE A 109 1.20 -6.67 4.19
N HIS A 110 0.24 -7.59 4.39
CA HIS A 110 -1.18 -7.31 4.15
C HIS A 110 -1.74 -6.24 5.11
N ASP A 111 -1.16 -6.10 6.29
CA ASP A 111 -1.64 -5.13 7.28
C ASP A 111 -1.35 -3.68 6.84
N LEU A 112 -0.40 -3.47 5.93
CA LEU A 112 -0.23 -2.17 5.26
C LEU A 112 -1.47 -1.78 4.44
N ARG A 113 -2.15 -2.75 3.82
CA ARG A 113 -3.41 -2.50 3.12
C ARG A 113 -4.54 -2.23 4.11
N HIS A 114 -4.54 -2.91 5.26
CA HIS A 114 -5.49 -2.67 6.35
C HIS A 114 -5.35 -1.21 6.83
N GLU A 115 -4.14 -0.81 7.21
CA GLU A 115 -3.81 0.55 7.65
C GLU A 115 -4.14 1.61 6.61
N ALA A 116 -3.77 1.39 5.34
CA ALA A 116 -4.10 2.31 4.26
C ALA A 116 -5.62 2.46 4.07
N THR A 117 -6.39 1.38 4.26
CA THR A 117 -7.85 1.43 4.16
C THR A 117 -8.46 2.23 5.31
N SER A 118 -7.96 2.05 6.54
CA SER A 118 -8.39 2.85 7.70
C SER A 118 -8.16 4.35 7.46
N ARG A 119 -6.97 4.75 7.01
CA ARG A 119 -6.66 6.17 6.72
C ARG A 119 -7.53 6.75 5.61
N LEU A 120 -7.79 5.96 4.56
CA LEU A 120 -8.65 6.41 3.47
C LEU A 120 -10.12 6.52 3.91
N ALA A 121 -10.56 5.74 4.90
CA ALA A 121 -11.92 5.81 5.43
C ALA A 121 -12.20 7.13 6.17
N GLU A 122 -11.17 7.81 6.67
CA GLU A 122 -11.30 9.16 7.25
C GLU A 122 -11.52 10.24 6.18
N ILE A 123 -11.08 9.98 4.95
CA ILE A 123 -11.11 10.96 3.84
C ILE A 123 -12.31 10.72 2.93
N PHE A 124 -12.54 9.46 2.56
CA PHE A 124 -13.49 9.08 1.52
C PHE A 124 -14.76 8.47 2.12
N PRO A 125 -15.94 8.80 1.57
CA PRO A 125 -17.17 8.09 1.92
C PRO A 125 -17.09 6.63 1.47
N MET A 126 -17.88 5.78 2.12
CA MET A 126 -17.85 4.32 1.94
C MET A 126 -17.90 3.85 0.47
N HIS A 127 -18.75 4.46 -0.36
CA HIS A 127 -18.95 4.05 -1.75
C HIS A 127 -17.71 4.35 -2.63
N GLU A 128 -17.02 5.46 -2.39
CA GLU A 128 -15.75 5.79 -3.05
C GLU A 128 -14.62 4.89 -2.56
N LEU A 129 -14.55 4.66 -1.24
CA LEU A 129 -13.58 3.76 -0.64
C LEU A 129 -13.71 2.33 -1.19
N THR A 130 -14.95 1.88 -1.44
CA THR A 130 -15.23 0.59 -2.09
C THR A 130 -14.60 0.50 -3.48
N LYS A 131 -14.73 1.55 -4.30
CA LYS A 131 -14.12 1.63 -5.62
C LYS A 131 -12.59 1.59 -5.54
N ILE A 132 -11.99 2.38 -4.64
CA ILE A 132 -10.52 2.47 -4.48
C ILE A 132 -9.93 1.13 -4.01
N THR A 133 -10.53 0.56 -2.97
CA THR A 133 -10.00 -0.65 -2.33
C THR A 133 -10.34 -1.91 -3.13
N GLY A 134 -11.45 -1.95 -3.87
CA GLY A 134 -11.87 -3.12 -4.64
C GLY A 134 -12.39 -4.25 -3.74
N HIS A 135 -13.19 -3.89 -2.73
CA HIS A 135 -13.99 -4.85 -1.98
C HIS A 135 -15.32 -5.08 -2.71
N LYS A 136 -15.68 -6.35 -2.91
CA LYS A 136 -16.96 -6.71 -3.55
C LYS A 136 -18.15 -6.52 -2.62
N ASP A 137 -17.95 -6.85 -1.35
CA ASP A 137 -18.97 -6.67 -0.30
C ASP A 137 -18.58 -5.47 0.57
N PRO A 138 -19.39 -4.39 0.59
CA PRO A 138 -19.22 -3.24 1.47
C PRO A 138 -19.19 -3.60 2.96
N ARG A 139 -19.79 -4.73 3.37
CA ARG A 139 -19.75 -5.19 4.77
C ARG A 139 -18.32 -5.48 5.24
N MET A 140 -17.42 -5.87 4.33
CA MET A 140 -15.99 -6.01 4.67
C MET A 140 -15.33 -4.67 5.00
N LEU A 141 -15.82 -3.58 4.40
CA LEU A 141 -15.30 -2.23 4.62
C LEU A 141 -15.83 -1.57 5.89
N MET A 142 -16.97 -2.02 6.42
CA MET A 142 -17.51 -1.55 7.70
C MET A 142 -16.53 -1.71 8.86
N ARG A 143 -15.54 -2.63 8.75
CA ARG A 143 -14.46 -2.79 9.73
C ARG A 143 -13.50 -1.60 9.81
N TYR A 144 -13.50 -0.73 8.81
CA TYR A 144 -12.58 0.40 8.69
C TYR A 144 -13.29 1.74 8.80
N TYR A 145 -14.57 1.79 8.42
CA TYR A 145 -15.35 3.02 8.35
C TYR A 145 -16.06 3.31 9.67
N HIS A 146 -15.41 4.09 10.51
CA HIS A 146 -15.93 4.56 11.80
C HIS A 146 -15.98 6.09 11.84
N PRO A 147 -16.90 6.73 11.08
CA PRO A 147 -16.97 8.18 11.02
C PRO A 147 -17.35 8.74 12.40
N ARG A 148 -16.65 9.77 12.84
CA ARG A 148 -16.98 10.49 14.07
C ARG A 148 -18.19 11.40 13.83
N ALA A 149 -19.05 11.54 14.83
CA ALA A 149 -20.21 12.41 14.74
C ALA A 149 -19.81 13.87 14.41
N GLU A 150 -18.68 14.34 14.93
CA GLU A 150 -18.20 15.71 14.65
C GLU A 150 -17.83 15.88 13.17
N ASP A 151 -17.25 14.86 12.53
CA ASP A 151 -16.89 14.91 11.11
C ASP A 151 -18.09 14.79 10.19
N LEU A 152 -19.17 14.14 10.65
CA LEU A 152 -20.46 14.14 9.95
C LEU A 152 -21.15 15.50 10.08
N ALA A 153 -21.10 16.14 11.25
CA ALA A 153 -21.69 17.45 11.48
C ALA A 153 -21.07 18.53 10.57
N LYS A 154 -19.75 18.50 10.37
CA LYS A 154 -19.04 19.40 9.43
C LYS A 154 -19.54 19.29 7.98
N LYS A 155 -20.19 18.20 7.59
CA LYS A 155 -20.73 18.00 6.22
C LYS A 155 -22.15 18.54 6.03
N LEU A 156 -22.82 18.94 7.11
CA LEU A 156 -24.17 19.50 7.07
C LEU A 156 -24.18 21.03 6.88
N VAL A 157 -23.00 21.67 6.96
CA VAL A 157 -22.77 23.12 6.84
C VAL A 157 -22.06 23.39 5.52
#